data_AF-A0A1F3E4D9-F1
#
_entry.id   AF-A0A1F3E4D9-F1
#
_cell.length_a   1.000
_cell.length_b   1.000
_cell.length_c   1.000
_cell.angle_alpha   90.00
_cell.angle_beta   90.00
_cell.angle_gamma   90.00
#
_symmetry.space_group_name_H-M   'P 1'
#
loop_
_entity.id
_entity.type
_entity.pdbx_description
1 polymer ?
#
loop_
_entity_poly.entity_id
_entity_poly.type
_entity_poly.pdbx_seq_one_letter_code
_entity_poly.pdbx_strand_id
1 'polypeptide(L)'
;MIIVLSLMSLGIIIGWIFHSRKKFLKLTGYLTNWAIYLLLFLLGISVGANEKIIANFDKIGFQAISLTLFAVGGSILFSWAVYHIFFRKK
;
A
#
# COMPACT_ATOMS: atom_id res chain seq x y z
N MET A 1 0.04 -16.96 8.06
CA MET A 1 -1.11 -16.26 7.41
C MET A 1 -2.27 -16.04 8.38
N ILE A 2 -2.73 -17.06 9.11
CA ILE A 2 -3.79 -16.93 10.12
C ILE A 2 -3.49 -15.83 11.15
N ILE A 3 -2.27 -15.77 11.69
CA ILE A 3 -1.84 -14.74 12.65
C ILE A 3 -2.00 -13.32 12.08
N VAL A 4 -1.66 -13.12 10.81
CA VAL A 4 -1.77 -11.82 10.12
C VAL A 4 -3.24 -11.45 9.96
N LEU A 5 -4.08 -12.39 9.51
CA LEU A 5 -5.53 -12.19 9.38
C LEU A 5 -6.17 -11.86 10.73
N SER A 6 -5.77 -12.55 11.80
CA SER A 6 -6.25 -12.27 13.16
C SER A 6 -5.85 -10.88 13.63
N LEU A 7 -4.59 -10.47 13.42
CA LEU A 7 -4.10 -9.13 13.74
C LEU A 7 -4.86 -8.03 12.98
N MET A 8 -5.10 -8.22 11.68
CA MET A 8 -5.88 -7.28 10.87
C MET A 8 -7.31 -7.16 11.38
N SER A 9 -7.94 -8.29 11.69
CA SER A 9 -9.31 -8.34 12.23
C SER A 9 -9.41 -7.63 13.59
N LEU A 10 -8.45 -7.88 14.49
CA LEU A 10 -8.37 -7.18 15.77
C LEU A 10 -8.15 -5.66 15.59
N GLY A 11 -7.28 -5.26 14.66
CA GLY A 11 -7.05 -3.85 14.34
C GLY A 11 -8.31 -3.13 13.89
N ILE A 12 -9.15 -3.79 13.08
CA ILE A 12 -10.44 -3.24 12.63
C ILE A 12 -11.41 -3.10 13.83
N ILE A 13 -11.51 -4.11 14.69
CA ILE A 13 -12.39 -4.07 15.87
C ILE A 13 -11.98 -2.94 16.82
N ILE A 14 -10.68 -2.82 17.11
CA ILE A 14 -10.13 -1.74 17.94
C ILE A 14 -10.40 -0.38 17.29
N GLY A 15 -10.16 -0.25 15.98
CA GLY A 15 -10.43 0.97 15.23
C GLY A 15 -11.90 1.39 15.26
N TRP A 16 -12.82 0.42 15.18
CA TRP A 16 -14.26 0.67 15.26
C TRP A 16 -14.70 1.17 16.65
N ILE A 17 -14.20 0.56 17.72
CA ILE A 17 -14.51 0.97 19.11
C ILE A 17 -13.99 2.40 19.40
N PHE A 18 -12.79 2.72 18.93
CA PHE A 18 -12.13 4.02 19.20
C PHE A 18 -12.49 5.14 18.20
N HIS A 19 -13.27 4.85 17.17
CA HIS A 19 -13.62 5.79 16.09
C HIS A 19 -14.29 7.09 16.57
N SER A 20 -15.03 7.04 17.68
CA SER A 20 -15.79 8.20 18.21
C SER A 20 -14.90 9.37 18.68
N ARG A 21 -13.60 9.15 18.89
CA ARG A 21 -12.69 10.17 19.42
C ARG A 21 -11.84 10.80 18.32
N LYS A 22 -12.26 11.96 17.79
CA LYS A 22 -11.53 12.74 16.76
C LYS A 22 -10.04 12.99 17.08
N LYS A 23 -9.66 13.09 18.37
CA LYS A 23 -8.25 13.22 18.79
C LYS A 23 -7.43 11.94 18.55
N PHE A 24 -8.01 10.76 18.77
CA PHE A 24 -7.36 9.48 18.49
C PHE A 24 -7.16 9.27 16.99
N LEU A 25 -8.14 9.64 16.16
CA LEU A 25 -8.01 9.56 14.69
C LEU A 25 -6.89 10.46 14.14
N LYS A 26 -6.70 11.65 14.73
CA LYS A 26 -5.55 12.51 14.35
C LYS A 26 -4.23 11.90 14.81
N LEU A 27 -4.17 11.39 16.04
CA LEU A 27 -2.95 10.78 16.58
C LEU A 27 -2.53 9.56 15.77
N THR A 28 -3.46 8.66 15.40
CA THR A 28 -3.16 7.51 14.54
C THR A 28 -2.69 7.95 13.17
N GLY A 29 -3.25 9.01 12.59
CA GLY A 29 -2.76 9.59 11.35
C GLY A 29 -1.30 10.07 11.44
N TYR A 30 -0.94 10.82 12.49
CA TYR A 30 0.44 11.25 12.70
C TYR A 30 1.40 10.07 12.93
N LEU A 31 0.98 9.10 13.74
CA LEU A 31 1.78 7.93 14.07
C LEU A 31 2.04 7.06 12.83
N THR A 32 1.02 6.86 11.98
CA THR A 32 1.15 6.13 10.72
C THR A 32 2.08 6.84 9.75
N ASN A 33 1.99 8.17 9.61
CA ASN A 33 2.91 8.91 8.76
C ASN A 33 4.38 8.76 9.23
N TRP A 34 4.62 8.90 10.54
CA TRP A 34 5.95 8.65 11.11
C TRP A 34 6.43 7.22 10.88
N ALA A 35 5.55 6.22 11.02
CA ALA A 35 5.86 4.84 10.73
C ALA A 35 6.23 4.63 9.25
N ILE A 36 5.47 5.23 8.32
CA ILE A 36 5.77 5.17 6.89
C ILE A 36 7.15 5.77 6.60
N TYR A 37 7.47 6.95 7.14
CA TYR A 37 8.79 7.55 6.93
C TYR A 37 9.92 6.68 7.48
N LEU A 38 9.75 6.12 8.68
CA LEU A 38 10.73 5.23 9.27
C LEU A 38 10.88 3.96 8.42
N LEU A 39 9.78 3.36 7.98
CA LEU A 39 9.79 2.17 7.12
C LEU A 39 10.46 2.43 5.78
N LEU A 40 10.18 3.56 5.14
CA LEU A 40 10.83 3.97 3.88
C LEU A 40 12.33 4.18 4.06
N PHE A 41 12.74 4.78 5.18
CA PHE A 41 14.15 4.96 5.51
C PHE A 41 14.86 3.62 5.73
N LEU A 42 14.27 2.74 6.54
CA LEU A 42 14.79 1.38 6.78
C LEU A 42 14.83 0.55 5.49
N LEU A 43 13.81 0.67 4.64
CA LEU A 43 13.76 0.01 3.34
C LEU A 43 14.91 0.50 2.45
N GLY A 44 15.14 1.82 2.40
CA GLY A 44 16.27 2.41 1.67
C GLY A 44 17.61 1.85 2.12
N ILE A 45 17.85 1.77 3.43
CA ILE A 45 19.06 1.16 3.99
C ILE A 45 19.14 -0.33 3.64
N SER A 46 18.07 -1.08 3.83
CA SER A 46 18.05 -2.53 3.59
C SER A 46 18.31 -2.88 2.12
N VAL A 47 17.76 -2.09 1.20
CA VAL A 47 17.98 -2.25 -0.24
C VAL A 47 19.38 -1.80 -0.63
N GLY A 48 19.84 -0.65 -0.13
CA GLY A 48 21.16 -0.08 -0.43
C GLY A 48 22.33 -0.82 0.21
N ALA A 49 22.11 -1.62 1.26
CA ALA A 49 23.14 -2.49 1.83
C ALA A 49 23.19 -3.87 1.16
N ASN A 50 22.24 -4.18 0.27
CA ASN A 50 22.14 -5.50 -0.37
C ASN A 50 22.78 -5.47 -1.77
N GLU A 51 24.03 -5.92 -1.84
CA GLU A 51 24.80 -5.95 -3.09
C GLU A 51 24.09 -6.69 -4.24
N LYS A 52 23.31 -7.75 -3.94
CA LYS A 52 22.55 -8.48 -4.97
C LYS A 52 21.45 -7.63 -5.58
N ILE A 53 20.79 -6.80 -4.76
CA ILE A 53 19.73 -5.90 -5.23
C ILE A 53 20.36 -4.75 -6.02
N ILE A 54 21.45 -4.16 -5.53
CA ILE A 54 22.16 -3.08 -6.24
C ILE A 54 22.70 -3.57 -7.58
N ALA A 55 23.35 -4.73 -7.63
CA ALA A 55 23.90 -5.27 -8.87
C ALA A 55 22.83 -5.62 -9.92
N ASN A 56 21.59 -5.88 -9.50
CA ASN A 56 20.46 -6.14 -10.38
C ASN A 56 19.45 -4.98 -10.44
N PHE A 57 19.83 -3.79 -9.96
CA PHE A 57 18.92 -2.67 -9.81
C PHE A 57 18.30 -2.28 -11.15
N ASP A 58 19.06 -2.32 -12.24
CA ASP A 58 18.56 -2.03 -13.60
C ASP A 58 17.46 -3.01 -14.03
N LYS A 59 17.68 -4.32 -13.80
CA LYS A 59 16.70 -5.36 -14.14
C LYS A 59 15.44 -5.24 -13.29
N ILE A 60 15.61 -5.06 -11.98
CA ILE A 60 14.50 -4.91 -11.02
C ILE A 60 13.73 -3.63 -11.33
N GLY A 61 14.42 -2.53 -11.63
CA GLY A 61 13.83 -1.25 -11.99
C GLY A 61 13.00 -1.33 -13.25
N PHE A 62 13.53 -1.94 -14.32
CA PHE A 62 12.76 -2.14 -15.55
C PHE A 62 11.54 -3.04 -15.33
N GLN A 63 11.71 -4.13 -14.57
CA GLN A 63 10.59 -5.01 -14.21
C GLN A 63 9.53 -4.26 -13.40
N ALA A 64 9.95 -3.41 -12.45
CA ALA A 64 9.04 -2.63 -11.63
C ALA A 64 8.27 -1.59 -12.45
N ILE A 65 8.93 -0.88 -13.38
CA ILE A 65 8.29 0.10 -14.26
C ILE A 65 7.26 -0.61 -15.16
N SER A 66 7.66 -1.71 -15.79
CA SER A 66 6.76 -2.49 -16.64
C SER A 66 5.54 -2.99 -15.84
N LEU A 67 5.79 -3.64 -14.69
CA LEU A 67 4.73 -4.17 -13.83
C LEU A 67 3.77 -3.06 -13.38
N THR A 68 4.29 -1.91 -12.94
CA THR A 68 3.45 -0.80 -12.47
C THR A 68 2.62 -0.19 -13.60
N LEU A 69 3.18 0.00 -14.79
CA LEU A 69 2.45 0.49 -15.96
C LEU A 69 1.31 -0.45 -16.35
N PHE A 70 1.58 -1.75 -16.45
CA PHE A 70 0.54 -2.73 -16.79
C PHE A 70 -0.49 -2.89 -15.67
N ALA A 71 -0.08 -2.90 -14.40
CA ALA A 71 -1.00 -3.03 -13.27
C ALA A 71 -1.92 -1.81 -13.13
N VAL A 72 -1.37 -0.60 -13.23
CA VAL A 72 -2.15 0.65 -13.18
C VAL A 72 -3.02 0.79 -14.42
N GLY A 73 -2.46 0.56 -15.60
CA GLY A 73 -3.22 0.59 -16.86
C GLY A 73 -4.39 -0.40 -16.85
N GLY A 74 -4.14 -1.65 -16.45
CA GLY A 74 -5.18 -2.66 -16.30
C GLY A 74 -6.24 -2.28 -15.25
N SER A 75 -5.82 -1.73 -14.11
CA SER A 75 -6.75 -1.27 -13.07
C SER A 75 -7.64 -0.13 -13.56
N ILE A 76 -7.09 0.84 -14.30
CA ILE A 76 -7.85 1.95 -14.90
C ILE A 76 -8.81 1.43 -15.96
N LEU A 77 -8.35 0.57 -16.87
CA LEU A 77 -9.18 -0.01 -17.94
C LEU A 77 -10.35 -0.81 -17.37
N PHE A 78 -10.10 -1.62 -16.35
CA PHE A 78 -11.16 -2.42 -15.73
C PHE A 78 -12.13 -1.56 -14.94
N SER A 79 -11.63 -0.57 -14.19
CA SER A 79 -12.47 0.43 -13.51
C SER A 79 -13.35 1.20 -14.50
N TRP A 80 -12.80 1.59 -15.66
CA TRP A 80 -13.54 2.24 -16.73
C TRP A 80 -14.60 1.33 -17.36
N ALA A 81 -14.27 0.05 -17.59
CA ALA A 81 -15.22 -0.93 -18.11
C ALA A 81 -16.38 -1.15 -17.14
N VAL A 82 -16.09 -1.31 -15.84
CA VAL A 82 -17.11 -1.42 -14.79
C VAL A 82 -17.98 -0.16 -14.72
N TYR A 83 -17.35 1.02 -14.79
CA TYR A 83 -18.08 2.28 -14.84
C TYR A 83 -19.02 2.37 -16.04
N HIS A 84 -18.57 1.95 -17.22
CA HIS A 84 -19.39 1.98 -18.43
C HIS A 84 -20.55 0.97 -18.39
N ILE A 85 -20.29 -0.27 -17.96
CA ILE A 85 -21.30 -1.34 -17.93
C ILE A 85 -22.39 -1.09 -16.87
N PHE A 86 -21.99 -0.65 -15.67
CA PHE A 86 -22.93 -0.53 -14.54
C PHE A 86 -23.45 0.88 -14.31
N PHE A 87 -22.62 1.91 -14.52
CA PHE A 87 -22.96 3.29 -14.15
C PHE A 87 -23.33 4.17 -15.34
N ARG A 88 -22.94 3.80 -16.56
CA ARG A 88 -23.34 4.51 -17.77
C ARG A 88 -24.67 3.96 -18.30
N LYS A 89 -25.76 4.23 -17.56
CA LYS A 89 -27.11 4.18 -18.13
C LYS A 89 -27.23 5.28 -19.20
N LYS A 90 -27.90 4.95 -20.31
CA LYS A 90 -28.35 5.91 -21.34
C LYS A 90 -29.02 7.13 -20.71
#